data_AF-A0A842TEV5-F1
#
_entry.id   AF-A0A842TEV5-F1
#
_cell.length_a   1.000
_cell.length_b   1.000
_cell.length_c   1.000
_cell.angle_alpha   90.00
_cell.angle_beta   90.00
_cell.angle_gamma   90.00
#
_symmetry.space_group_name_H-M   'P 1'
#
loop_
_entity.id
_entity.type
_entity.pdbx_description
1 polymer ?
#
loop_
_entity_poly.entity_id
_entity_poly.type
_entity_poly.pdbx_seq_one_letter_code
_entity_poly.pdbx_strand_id
1 'polypeptide(L)'
;MIAAFIFSLSGYIIHIGLGRYFGPEEYGIIGVIISILTIINLIFTSGITPGVSKYLSENKKWSKNLITKSIYIQLILSIFITIILIILAPLISKYLNDMTFTYYIRLAALTIPFYAFFALYHRGFLNGYRMFKEQAITRISFSITKVTVVFLFVFLCFGIESVIFGYLSA
;
A
#
# COMPACT_ATOMS: atom_id res chain seq x y z
N MET A 1 14.83 4.29 13.61
CA MET A 1 15.70 3.52 12.67
C MET A 1 15.39 2.04 12.68
N ILE A 2 15.25 1.39 13.84
CA ILE A 2 14.91 -0.05 13.97
C ILE A 2 13.65 -0.46 13.19
N ALA A 3 12.54 0.27 13.34
CA ALA A 3 11.29 -0.03 12.61
C ALA A 3 11.43 0.09 11.08
N ALA A 4 12.32 0.97 10.59
CA ALA A 4 12.58 1.11 9.16
C ALA A 4 13.39 -0.08 8.63
N PHE A 5 14.39 -0.51 9.40
CA PHE A 5 15.19 -1.69 9.09
C PHE A 5 14.32 -2.95 9.02
N ILE A 6 13.46 -3.18 10.02
CA ILE A 6 12.51 -4.32 10.05
C ILE A 6 11.59 -4.29 8.82
N PHE A 7 11.03 -3.12 8.50
CA PHE A 7 10.16 -2.97 7.34
C PHE A 7 10.88 -3.27 6.02
N SER A 8 12.10 -2.76 5.83
CA SER A 8 12.89 -3.05 4.63
C SER A 8 13.26 -4.53 4.53
N LEU A 9 13.67 -5.14 5.66
CA LEU A 9 13.99 -6.56 5.74
C LEU A 9 12.78 -7.43 5.39
N SER A 10 11.59 -7.09 5.89
CA SER A 10 10.35 -7.81 5.55
C SER A 10 10.02 -7.77 4.06
N GLY A 11 10.28 -6.62 3.40
CA GLY A 11 10.08 -6.48 1.96
C GLY A 11 11.01 -7.41 1.17
N TYR A 12 12.28 -7.49 1.59
CA TYR A 12 13.26 -8.39 0.99
C TYR A 12 12.88 -9.87 1.18
N ILE A 13 12.42 -10.25 2.36
CA ILE A 13 11.98 -11.64 2.63
C ILE A 13 10.82 -12.01 1.70
N ILE A 14 9.86 -11.11 1.49
CA ILE A 14 8.75 -11.33 0.54
C ILE A 14 9.29 -11.52 -0.88
N HIS A 15 10.16 -10.63 -1.38
CA HIS A 15 10.69 -10.75 -2.74
C HIS A 15 11.50 -12.04 -2.96
N ILE A 16 12.36 -12.41 -2.01
CA ILE A 16 13.16 -13.64 -2.10
C ILE A 16 12.27 -14.88 -1.99
N GLY A 17 11.29 -14.88 -1.10
CA GLY A 17 10.36 -15.98 -0.92
C GLY A 17 9.47 -16.20 -2.14
N LEU A 18 8.88 -15.11 -2.66
CA LEU A 18 8.06 -15.16 -3.87
C LEU A 18 8.88 -15.59 -5.09
N GLY A 19 10.09 -15.06 -5.28
CA GLY A 19 10.95 -15.44 -6.41
C GLY A 19 11.47 -16.87 -6.36
N ARG A 20 11.46 -17.53 -5.21
CA ARG A 20 11.77 -18.97 -5.08
C ARG A 20 10.56 -19.88 -5.26
N TYR A 21 9.37 -19.42 -4.86
CA TYR A 21 8.17 -20.23 -4.88
C TYR A 21 7.44 -20.16 -6.24
N PHE A 22 7.38 -18.97 -6.82
CA PHE A 22 6.73 -18.72 -8.10
C PHE A 22 7.70 -18.87 -9.26
N GLY A 23 7.19 -19.32 -10.40
CA GLY A 23 7.97 -19.39 -11.64
C GLY A 23 8.37 -18.00 -12.17
N PRO A 24 9.29 -17.92 -13.15
CA PRO A 24 9.72 -16.65 -13.74
C PRO A 24 8.57 -15.80 -14.29
N GLU A 25 7.56 -16.45 -14.88
CA GLU A 25 6.39 -15.80 -15.46
C GLU A 25 5.50 -15.17 -14.36
N GLU A 26 5.11 -15.95 -13.36
CA GLU A 26 4.25 -15.49 -12.25
C GLU A 26 4.93 -14.41 -11.40
N TYR A 27 6.23 -14.53 -11.17
CA TYR A 27 6.99 -13.51 -10.46
C TYR A 27 7.09 -12.21 -11.27
N GLY A 28 7.15 -12.30 -12.61
CA GLY A 28 7.05 -11.14 -13.50
C GLY A 28 5.73 -10.38 -13.31
N ILE A 29 4.61 -11.10 -13.24
CA ILE A 29 3.29 -10.53 -12.99
C ILE A 29 3.25 -9.80 -11.62
N ILE A 30 3.70 -10.50 -10.57
CA ILE A 30 3.80 -9.94 -9.22
C ILE A 30 4.66 -8.67 -9.20
N GLY A 31 5.82 -8.68 -9.87
CA GLY A 31 6.75 -7.55 -9.91
C GLY A 31 6.14 -6.29 -10.53
N VAL A 32 5.39 -6.45 -11.63
CA VAL A 32 4.68 -5.32 -12.27
C VAL A 32 3.58 -4.78 -11.36
N ILE A 33 2.78 -5.65 -10.73
CA ILE A 33 1.71 -5.23 -9.80
C ILE A 33 2.31 -4.46 -8.62
N ILE A 34 3.36 -4.99 -8.00
CA ILE A 34 4.06 -4.31 -6.89
C ILE A 34 4.60 -2.96 -7.34
N SER A 35 5.14 -2.86 -8.56
CA SER A 35 5.65 -1.60 -9.11
C SER A 35 4.54 -0.56 -9.28
N ILE A 36 3.39 -0.95 -9.85
CA ILE A 36 2.21 -0.09 -9.99
C ILE A 36 1.74 0.40 -8.61
N LEU A 37 1.58 -0.52 -7.66
CA LEU A 37 1.19 -0.19 -6.28
C LEU A 37 2.20 0.74 -5.61
N THR A 38 3.50 0.60 -5.91
CA THR A 38 4.56 1.46 -5.37
C THR A 38 4.47 2.88 -5.94
N ILE A 39 4.17 3.04 -7.23
CA ILE A 39 3.95 4.36 -7.83
C ILE A 39 2.75 5.05 -7.17
N ILE A 40 1.65 4.33 -6.99
CA ILE A 40 0.44 4.85 -6.35
C ILE A 40 0.72 5.22 -4.88
N ASN A 41 1.51 4.40 -4.20
CA ASN A 41 1.98 4.66 -2.84
C ASN A 41 2.77 5.96 -2.76
N LEU A 42 3.61 6.25 -3.76
CA LEU A 42 4.38 7.49 -3.82
C LEU A 42 3.46 8.71 -3.84
N ILE A 43 2.37 8.67 -4.63
CA ILE A 43 1.40 9.78 -4.73
C ILE A 43 0.82 10.13 -3.35
N PHE A 44 0.41 9.12 -2.56
CA PHE A 44 -0.13 9.38 -1.22
C PHE A 44 0.92 9.83 -0.22
N THR A 45 2.15 9.32 -0.35
CA THR A 45 3.22 9.58 0.62
C THR A 45 3.96 10.89 0.37
N SER A 46 3.95 11.42 -0.85
CA SER A 46 4.47 12.75 -1.20
C SER A 46 3.38 13.83 -1.33
N GLY A 47 2.11 13.44 -1.52
CA GLY A 47 0.99 14.35 -1.71
C GLY A 47 0.38 14.88 -0.40
N ILE A 48 -0.85 14.44 -0.10
CA ILE A 48 -1.68 15.00 0.98
C ILE A 48 -1.08 14.73 2.37
N THR A 49 -0.58 13.52 2.58
CA THR A 49 -0.14 13.01 3.89
C THR A 49 0.90 13.88 4.61
N PRO A 50 2.04 14.27 3.98
CA PRO A 50 3.02 15.15 4.62
C PRO A 50 2.49 16.56 4.89
N GLY A 51 1.61 17.09 4.02
CA GLY A 51 0.95 18.38 4.25
C GLY A 51 0.08 18.37 5.51
N VAL A 52 -0.69 17.31 5.71
CA VAL A 52 -1.51 17.10 6.91
C VAL A 52 -0.64 16.94 8.15
N SER A 53 0.44 16.17 8.07
CA SER A 53 1.40 16.02 9.18
C SER A 53 1.99 17.37 9.59
N LYS A 54 2.40 18.20 8.63
CA LYS A 54 2.96 19.54 8.91
C LYS A 54 1.93 20.45 9.58
N TYR A 55 0.74 20.58 9.00
CA TYR A 55 -0.31 21.44 9.54
C TYR A 55 -0.74 21.04 10.96
N LEU A 56 -0.89 19.73 11.23
CA LEU A 56 -1.21 19.24 12.57
C LEU A 56 -0.08 19.51 13.58
N SER A 57 1.18 19.47 13.14
CA SER A 57 2.32 19.73 14.01
C SER A 57 2.46 21.20 14.42
N GLU A 58 1.98 22.12 13.58
CA GLU A 58 2.04 23.58 13.80
C GLU A 58 0.81 24.10 14.55
N ASN A 59 -0.39 23.56 14.32
CA ASN A 59 -1.65 24.09 14.87
C ASN A 59 -2.55 23.01 15.49
N LYS A 60 -2.38 22.75 16.79
CA LYS A 60 -3.19 21.76 17.54
C LYS A 60 -4.66 22.15 17.74
N LYS A 61 -5.01 23.44 17.67
CA LYS A 61 -6.36 23.97 17.97
C LYS A 61 -7.44 23.59 16.95
N TRP A 62 -7.08 23.25 15.71
CA TRP A 62 -8.02 23.01 14.60
C TRP A 62 -8.15 21.53 14.22
N SER A 63 -7.78 20.61 15.12
CA SER A 63 -7.49 19.23 14.73
C SER A 63 -8.69 18.45 14.17
N LYS A 64 -9.89 18.58 14.76
CA LYS A 64 -11.05 17.77 14.32
C LYS A 64 -11.51 18.09 12.90
N ASN A 65 -11.73 19.37 12.57
CA ASN A 65 -12.21 19.75 11.23
C ASN A 65 -11.16 19.46 10.15
N LEU A 66 -9.88 19.65 10.48
CA LEU A 66 -8.78 19.30 9.59
C LEU A 66 -8.76 17.79 9.32
N ILE A 67 -8.84 16.95 10.35
CA ILE A 67 -8.86 15.48 10.22
C ILE A 67 -9.99 15.03 9.30
N THR A 68 -11.22 15.50 9.53
CA THR A 68 -12.37 15.10 8.71
C THR A 68 -12.19 15.52 7.25
N LYS A 69 -11.72 16.74 7.00
CA LYS A 69 -11.44 17.22 5.64
C LYS A 69 -10.31 16.44 4.96
N SER A 70 -9.24 16.16 5.69
CA SER A 70 -8.12 15.36 5.18
C SER A 70 -8.55 13.95 4.80
N ILE A 71 -9.37 13.30 5.63
CA ILE A 71 -9.95 11.98 5.32
C ILE A 71 -10.81 12.07 4.07
N TYR A 72 -11.69 13.08 3.98
CA TYR A 72 -12.59 13.24 2.83
C TYR A 72 -11.82 13.45 1.52
N ILE A 73 -10.82 14.33 1.51
CA ILE A 73 -9.97 14.58 0.32
C ILE A 73 -9.18 13.32 -0.05
N GLN A 74 -8.59 12.64 0.95
CA GLN A 74 -7.84 11.41 0.72
C GLN A 74 -8.74 10.30 0.16
N LEU A 75 -9.97 10.17 0.66
CA LEU A 75 -10.94 9.20 0.19
C LEU A 75 -11.32 9.47 -1.26
N ILE A 76 -11.68 10.71 -1.60
CA ILE A 76 -11.99 11.12 -2.99
C ILE A 76 -10.81 10.83 -3.92
N LEU A 77 -9.60 11.23 -3.52
CA LEU A 77 -8.40 11.00 -4.32
C LEU A 77 -8.16 9.50 -4.53
N SER A 78 -8.32 8.69 -3.48
CA SER A 78 -8.13 7.25 -3.57
C SER A 78 -9.16 6.56 -4.47
N ILE A 79 -10.43 6.94 -4.38
CA ILE A 79 -11.50 6.42 -5.23
C ILE A 79 -11.25 6.83 -6.68
N PHE A 80 -10.87 8.09 -6.91
CA PHE A 80 -10.56 8.60 -8.24
C PHE A 80 -9.40 7.84 -8.89
N ILE A 81 -8.28 7.64 -8.17
CA ILE A 81 -7.14 6.85 -8.65
C ILE A 81 -7.55 5.38 -8.90
N THR A 82 -8.37 4.80 -8.02
CA THR A 82 -8.87 3.42 -8.17
C THR A 82 -9.68 3.25 -9.45
N ILE A 83 -10.63 4.16 -9.70
CA ILE A 83 -11.47 4.13 -10.92
C ILE A 83 -10.60 4.28 -12.16
N ILE A 84 -9.67 5.25 -12.17
CA ILE A 84 -8.74 5.44 -13.27
C ILE A 84 -7.95 4.16 -13.53
N LEU A 85 -7.39 3.54 -12.49
CA LEU A 85 -6.58 2.33 -12.66
C LEU A 85 -7.40 1.14 -13.19
N ILE A 86 -8.65 0.98 -12.73
CA ILE A 86 -9.55 -0.07 -13.23
C ILE A 86 -9.88 0.12 -14.72
N ILE A 87 -10.09 1.37 -15.16
CA ILE A 87 -10.35 1.72 -16.55
C ILE A 87 -9.09 1.55 -17.41
N LEU A 88 -7.92 1.94 -16.89
CA LEU A 88 -6.64 1.78 -17.58
C LEU A 88 -6.10 0.34 -17.56
N ALA A 89 -6.56 -0.52 -16.65
CA ALA A 89 -6.10 -1.90 -16.52
C ALA A 89 -6.04 -2.68 -17.86
N PRO A 90 -7.09 -2.71 -18.70
CA PRO A 90 -7.03 -3.39 -20.00
C PRO A 90 -6.03 -2.74 -20.97
N LEU A 91 -5.85 -1.41 -20.91
CA LEU A 91 -4.91 -0.69 -21.77
C LEU A 91 -3.45 -0.98 -21.38
N ILE A 92 -3.18 -1.01 -20.07
CA ILE A 92 -1.89 -1.42 -19.50
C ILE A 92 -1.59 -2.86 -19.88
N SER A 93 -2.56 -3.77 -19.72
CA SER A 93 -2.42 -5.19 -20.04
C SER A 93 -2.14 -5.43 -21.53
N LYS A 94 -2.80 -4.65 -22.41
CA LYS A 94 -2.53 -4.68 -23.86
C LYS A 94 -1.10 -4.24 -24.18
N TYR A 95 -0.58 -3.23 -23.49
CA TYR A 95 0.80 -2.76 -23.67
C TYR A 95 1.83 -3.78 -23.16
N LEU A 96 1.49 -4.53 -22.11
CA LEU A 96 2.28 -5.63 -21.56
C LEU A 96 2.18 -6.93 -22.39
N ASN A 97 1.39 -6.95 -23.47
CA ASN A 97 1.11 -8.13 -24.30
C ASN A 97 0.53 -9.34 -23.55
N ASP A 98 -0.08 -9.11 -22.38
CA ASP A 98 -0.66 -10.18 -21.58
C ASP A 98 -1.94 -9.68 -20.89
N MET A 99 -3.08 -10.29 -21.25
CA MET A 99 -4.39 -9.90 -20.76
C MET A 99 -4.67 -10.36 -19.33
N THR A 100 -3.91 -11.33 -18.80
CA THR A 100 -4.06 -11.83 -17.42
C THR A 100 -3.83 -10.72 -16.39
N PHE A 101 -2.97 -9.74 -16.71
CA PHE A 101 -2.74 -8.53 -15.92
C PHE A 101 -4.01 -7.74 -15.63
N THR A 102 -5.03 -7.80 -16.48
CA THR A 102 -6.26 -7.02 -16.31
C THR A 102 -6.96 -7.40 -15.00
N TYR A 103 -7.01 -8.70 -14.71
CA TYR A 103 -7.62 -9.21 -13.49
C TYR A 103 -6.84 -8.77 -12.25
N TYR A 104 -5.52 -8.98 -12.26
CA TYR A 104 -4.68 -8.66 -11.11
C TYR A 104 -4.55 -7.16 -10.86
N ILE A 105 -4.46 -6.32 -11.90
CA ILE A 105 -4.43 -4.86 -11.75
C ILE A 105 -5.75 -4.36 -11.16
N ARG A 106 -6.90 -4.91 -11.57
CA ARG A 106 -8.20 -4.54 -10.99
C ARG A 106 -8.31 -4.96 -9.53
N LEU A 107 -7.86 -6.17 -9.18
CA LEU A 107 -7.78 -6.60 -7.78
C LEU A 107 -6.87 -5.68 -6.95
N ALA A 108 -5.67 -5.38 -7.46
CA ALA A 108 -4.74 -4.47 -6.81
C ALA A 108 -5.31 -3.05 -6.68
N ALA A 109 -6.12 -2.59 -7.64
CA ALA A 109 -6.76 -1.29 -7.56
C ALA A 109 -7.68 -1.17 -6.33
N LEU A 110 -8.38 -2.26 -5.97
CA LEU A 110 -9.27 -2.28 -4.81
C LEU A 110 -8.52 -2.12 -3.47
N THR A 111 -7.21 -2.36 -3.44
CA THR A 111 -6.40 -2.16 -2.22
C THR A 111 -6.03 -0.69 -1.99
N ILE A 112 -6.19 0.16 -3.01
CA ILE A 112 -5.76 1.57 -2.97
C ILE A 112 -6.49 2.39 -1.89
N PRO A 113 -7.83 2.33 -1.74
CA PRO A 113 -8.53 3.12 -0.72
C PRO A 113 -8.12 2.75 0.70
N PHE A 114 -7.96 1.44 0.97
CA PHE A 114 -7.46 0.94 2.26
C PHE A 114 -6.04 1.47 2.54
N TYR A 115 -5.16 1.35 1.55
CA TYR A 115 -3.80 1.86 1.65
C TYR A 115 -3.75 3.37 1.89
N ALA A 116 -4.56 4.14 1.15
CA ALA A 116 -4.62 5.60 1.26
C ALA A 116 -5.05 6.05 2.66
N PHE A 117 -6.03 5.37 3.25
CA PHE A 117 -6.47 5.62 4.62
C PHE A 117 -5.36 5.29 5.63
N PHE A 118 -4.75 4.11 5.50
CA PHE A 118 -3.66 3.66 6.36
C PHE A 118 -2.46 4.64 6.32
N ALA A 119 -2.08 5.09 5.12
CA ALA A 119 -1.00 6.07 4.93
C ALA A 119 -1.31 7.39 5.64
N LEU A 120 -2.54 7.90 5.53
CA LEU A 120 -2.96 9.15 6.19
C LEU A 120 -2.95 9.02 7.71
N TYR A 121 -3.43 7.91 8.26
CA TYR A 121 -3.42 7.66 9.71
C TYR A 121 -1.99 7.58 10.26
N HIS A 122 -1.14 6.73 9.66
CA HIS A 122 0.21 6.48 10.17
C HIS A 122 1.20 7.61 9.92
N ARG A 123 1.23 8.15 8.71
CA ARG A 123 2.22 9.14 8.31
C ARG A 123 1.70 10.57 8.37
N GLY A 124 0.39 10.76 8.36
CA GLY A 124 -0.25 12.06 8.53
C GLY A 124 -0.52 12.35 10.00
N PHE A 125 -1.44 11.60 10.62
CA PHE A 125 -1.92 11.91 11.97
C PHE A 125 -0.91 11.58 13.06
N LEU A 126 -0.42 10.34 13.15
CA LEU A 126 0.54 9.97 14.22
C LEU A 126 1.83 10.79 14.14
N ASN A 127 2.29 11.08 12.92
CA ASN A 127 3.46 11.92 12.70
C ASN A 127 3.19 13.39 13.08
N GLY A 128 2.04 13.95 12.67
CA GLY A 128 1.64 15.31 13.02
C GLY A 128 1.46 15.52 14.53
N TYR A 129 0.95 14.51 15.25
CA TYR A 129 0.86 14.53 16.72
C TYR A 129 2.18 14.22 17.44
N ARG A 130 3.27 13.95 16.71
CA ARG A 130 4.58 13.53 17.25
C ARG A 130 4.53 12.23 18.07
N MET A 131 3.58 11.35 17.74
CA MET A 131 3.41 10.03 18.37
C MET A 131 4.31 8.98 17.69
N PHE A 132 5.62 9.22 17.72
CA PHE A 132 6.61 8.40 17.00
C PHE A 132 6.70 6.96 17.52
N LYS A 133 6.44 6.75 18.82
CA LYS A 133 6.40 5.41 19.43
C LYS A 133 5.28 4.56 18.82
N GLU A 134 4.06 5.09 18.81
CA GLU A 134 2.90 4.42 18.20
C GLU A 134 3.11 4.19 16.71
N GLN A 135 3.65 5.18 16.00
CA GLN A 135 4.00 5.04 14.58
C GLN A 135 5.00 3.89 14.33
N ALA A 136 6.01 3.75 15.19
CA ALA A 136 7.00 2.68 15.08
C ALA A 136 6.39 1.30 15.38
N ILE A 137 5.56 1.21 16.43
CA ILE A 137 4.86 -0.04 16.80
C ILE A 137 3.97 -0.49 15.65
N THR A 138 3.12 0.39 15.10
CA THR A 138 2.24 -0.05 14.02
C THR A 138 2.99 -0.35 12.74
N ARG A 139 4.10 0.33 12.44
CA ARG A 139 4.93 -0.01 11.28
C ARG A 139 5.57 -1.40 11.40
N ILE A 140 6.00 -1.78 12.61
CA ILE A 140 6.54 -3.12 12.89
C ILE A 140 5.41 -4.16 12.81
N SER A 141 4.26 -3.89 13.44
CA SER A 141 3.08 -4.76 13.38
C SER A 141 2.65 -4.99 11.93
N PHE A 142 2.56 -3.93 11.13
CA PHE A 142 2.24 -3.99 9.70
C PHE A 142 3.22 -4.88 8.93
N SER A 143 4.52 -4.68 9.16
CA SER A 143 5.58 -5.45 8.51
C SER A 143 5.49 -6.95 8.83
N ILE A 144 5.22 -7.30 10.10
CA ILE A 144 5.05 -8.69 10.54
C ILE A 144 3.75 -9.28 9.98
N THR A 145 2.62 -8.59 10.14
CA THR A 145 1.32 -9.05 9.63
C THR A 145 1.38 -9.29 8.12
N LYS A 146 1.96 -8.36 7.35
CA LYS A 146 2.11 -8.50 5.91
C LYS A 146 2.86 -9.77 5.53
N VAL A 147 4.03 -10.01 6.14
CA VAL A 147 4.83 -11.20 5.86
C VAL A 147 4.04 -12.45 6.20
N THR A 148 3.47 -12.52 7.40
CA THR A 148 2.71 -13.68 7.86
C THR A 148 1.54 -13.98 6.94
N VAL A 149 0.76 -12.97 6.56
CA VAL A 149 -0.41 -13.16 5.71
C VAL A 149 -0.03 -13.54 4.29
N VAL A 150 0.97 -12.88 3.68
CA VAL A 150 1.48 -13.26 2.34
C VAL A 150 1.89 -14.73 2.34
N PHE A 151 2.76 -15.17 3.26
CA PHE A 151 3.23 -16.56 3.27
C PHE A 151 2.11 -17.54 3.61
N LEU A 152 1.19 -17.20 4.52
CA LEU A 152 0.05 -18.05 4.86
C LEU A 152 -0.85 -18.29 3.64
N PHE A 153 -1.18 -17.26 2.87
CA PHE A 153 -1.96 -17.42 1.64
C PHE A 153 -1.20 -18.13 0.51
N VAL A 154 0.13 -17.95 0.43
CA VAL A 154 0.98 -18.71 -0.49
C VAL A 154 0.92 -20.21 -0.18
N PHE A 155 1.02 -20.59 1.10
CA PHE A 155 0.93 -22.00 1.53
C PHE A 155 -0.48 -22.59 1.39
N LEU A 156 -1.53 -21.76 1.41
CA LEU A 156 -2.91 -22.16 1.13
C LEU A 156 -3.22 -22.23 -0.38
N CYS A 157 -2.22 -22.15 -1.27
CA CYS A 157 -2.34 -22.24 -2.73
C CYS A 157 -3.16 -21.13 -3.42
N PHE A 158 -3.24 -19.91 -2.85
CA PHE A 158 -3.93 -18.76 -3.47
C PHE A 158 -3.16 -18.08 -4.62
N GLY A 159 -2.15 -18.75 -5.21
CA GLY A 159 -1.40 -18.23 -6.36
C GLY A 159 -0.92 -16.78 -6.20
N ILE A 160 -1.02 -15.97 -7.27
CA ILE A 160 -0.62 -14.55 -7.31
C ILE A 160 -1.52 -13.68 -6.40
N GLU A 161 -2.76 -14.10 -6.15
CA GLU A 161 -3.74 -13.36 -5.35
C GLU A 161 -3.30 -13.23 -3.89
N SER A 162 -2.55 -14.23 -3.39
CA SER A 162 -1.95 -14.22 -2.05
C SER A 162 -1.17 -12.94 -1.74
N VAL A 163 -0.43 -12.42 -2.73
CA VAL A 163 0.35 -11.20 -2.60
C VAL A 163 -0.59 -10.01 -2.44
N ILE A 164 -1.63 -9.93 -3.28
CA ILE A 164 -2.59 -8.81 -3.26
C ILE A 164 -3.35 -8.77 -1.93
N PHE A 165 -3.81 -9.92 -1.44
CA PHE A 165 -4.47 -10.03 -0.13
C PHE A 165 -3.53 -9.70 1.04
N GLY A 166 -2.25 -10.09 0.94
CA GLY A 166 -1.24 -9.67 1.91
C GLY A 166 -1.01 -8.16 1.95
N TYR A 167 -1.12 -7.46 0.81
CA TYR A 167 -1.08 -6.00 0.76
C TYR A 167 -2.38 -5.33 1.22
N LEU A 168 -3.52 -6.03 1.18
CA LEU A 168 -4.81 -5.54 1.67
C LEU A 168 -4.96 -5.65 3.20
N SER A 169 -4.44 -6.74 3.76
CA SER A 169 -4.56 -7.11 5.19
C SER A 169 -3.51 -6.46 6.08
N ALA A 170 -2.44 -5.96 5.48
CA ALA A 170 -1.43 -5.18 6.15
C ALA A 170 -1.93 -3.75 6.37
#